data_AF-A0A2A9NB96-F1
#
_entry.id   AF-A0A2A9NB96-F1
#
_cell.length_a   1.000
_cell.length_b   1.000
_cell.length_c   1.000
_cell.angle_alpha   90.00
_cell.angle_beta   90.00
_cell.angle_gamma   90.00
#
_symmetry.space_group_name_H-M   'P 1'
#
loop_
_entity.id
_entity.type
_entity.pdbx_description
1 polymer ?
#
loop_
_entity_poly.entity_id
_entity_poly.type
_entity_poly.pdbx_seq_one_letter_code
_entity_poly.pdbx_strand_id
1 'polypeptide(L)'
;MMVGGGTGGTSEPGWTLEAAFVQIQQLLGAVNNLQQIIAQQEQTITQLQNQPPPPAGSQPAHGPKMATPPLFDGSMTMCEAFINACRLYISAKPHEFANLQMKIMWAYWTQYLESTKLDPIELLYADIYKAFGDPNKQATAIQEITTIKQGTKTGEEHVQAFKQCYMQSGYGEIAGIHEFKRSLNSPLLDKIMVVLELPVTLEKWYDLAVWLD
;
A
#
# COMPACT_ATOMS: atom_id res chain seq x y z
N MET A 1 8.49 10.77 -76.03
CA MET A 1 9.54 10.32 -75.08
C MET A 1 9.51 11.30 -73.90
N MET A 2 9.08 10.88 -72.70
CA MET A 2 9.94 10.33 -71.62
C MET A 2 10.92 11.43 -71.12
N VAL A 3 11.07 11.86 -69.86
CA VAL A 3 10.81 11.39 -68.48
C VAL A 3 10.88 12.68 -67.61
N GLY A 4 10.01 12.96 -66.63
CA GLY A 4 10.10 12.49 -65.25
C GLY A 4 11.29 13.10 -64.46
N GLY A 5 11.01 13.79 -63.35
CA GLY A 5 12.07 14.23 -62.43
C GLY A 5 11.60 15.26 -61.41
N GLY A 6 10.85 14.82 -60.40
CA GLY A 6 10.55 15.65 -59.23
C GLY A 6 11.75 15.76 -58.29
N THR A 7 11.91 16.93 -57.70
CA THR A 7 12.65 17.17 -56.45
C THR A 7 11.75 18.14 -55.67
N GLY A 8 11.03 17.66 -54.66
CA GLY A 8 11.62 17.33 -53.37
C GLY A 8 11.68 18.60 -52.52
N GLY A 9 10.51 19.19 -52.23
CA GLY A 9 10.39 20.30 -51.29
C GLY A 9 10.62 19.78 -49.88
N THR A 10 11.86 19.81 -49.42
CA THR A 10 12.18 19.74 -48.00
C THR A 10 11.73 21.05 -47.37
N SER A 11 10.62 21.02 -46.63
CA SER A 11 10.21 22.11 -45.77
C SER A 11 11.24 22.26 -44.65
N GLU A 12 12.26 23.08 -44.87
CA GLU A 12 13.14 23.55 -43.80
C GLU A 12 12.27 24.25 -42.75
N PRO A 13 12.38 23.93 -41.45
CA PRO A 13 11.68 24.67 -40.43
C PRO A 13 12.22 26.11 -40.43
N GLY A 14 11.36 27.06 -40.84
CA GLY A 14 11.69 28.47 -41.00
C GLY A 14 12.03 29.14 -39.67
N TRP A 15 13.24 28.93 -39.18
CA TRP A 15 13.82 29.73 -38.11
C TRP A 15 14.51 30.94 -38.73
N THR A 16 13.86 32.10 -38.67
CA THR A 16 14.51 33.36 -39.02
C THR A 16 15.53 33.72 -37.94
N LEU A 17 16.70 34.25 -38.32
CA LEU A 17 17.76 34.71 -37.39
C LEU A 17 17.19 35.65 -36.31
N GLU A 18 16.20 36.47 -36.68
CA GLU A 18 15.47 37.37 -35.80
C GLU A 18 14.71 36.63 -34.69
N ALA A 19 14.05 35.53 -35.03
CA ALA A 19 13.32 34.70 -34.06
C ALA A 19 14.27 34.04 -33.06
N ALA A 20 15.44 33.57 -33.54
CA ALA A 20 16.47 33.01 -32.68
C ALA A 20 17.03 34.06 -31.70
N PHE A 21 17.24 35.29 -32.17
CA PHE A 21 17.73 36.39 -31.33
C PHE A 21 16.72 36.77 -30.23
N VAL A 22 15.43 36.87 -30.57
CA VAL A 22 14.35 37.13 -29.60
C VAL A 22 14.28 36.03 -28.54
N GLN A 23 14.41 34.77 -28.95
CA GLN A 23 14.36 33.63 -28.03
C GLN A 23 15.57 33.61 -27.07
N ILE A 24 16.76 33.96 -27.55
CA ILE A 24 17.96 34.10 -26.71
C ILE A 24 17.79 35.23 -25.69
N GLN A 25 17.23 36.38 -26.10
CA GLN A 25 16.96 37.48 -25.17
C GLN A 25 15.92 37.09 -24.10
N GLN A 26 14.88 36.34 -24.46
CA GLN A 26 13.91 35.83 -23.49
C GLN A 26 14.55 34.84 -22.51
N LEU A 27 15.42 33.94 -22.98
CA LEU A 27 16.13 33.00 -22.13
C LEU A 27 17.04 33.72 -21.13
N LEU A 28 17.77 34.75 -21.57
CA LEU A 28 18.59 35.56 -20.67
C LEU A 28 17.75 36.30 -19.62
N GLY A 29 16.58 36.81 -20.01
CA GLY A 29 15.63 37.41 -19.08
C GLY A 29 15.10 36.40 -18.05
N ALA A 30 14.78 35.18 -18.48
CA ALA A 30 14.32 34.11 -17.61
C ALA A 30 15.41 33.66 -16.61
N VAL A 31 16.66 33.55 -17.06
CA VAL A 31 17.80 33.21 -16.20
C VAL A 31 18.04 34.28 -15.13
N ASN A 32 17.98 35.56 -15.51
CA ASN A 32 18.13 36.66 -14.55
C ASN A 32 17.01 36.65 -13.49
N ASN A 33 15.77 36.33 -13.89
CA ASN A 33 14.64 36.21 -12.96
C ASN A 33 14.84 35.04 -11.98
N LEU A 34 15.28 33.88 -12.47
CA LEU A 34 15.58 32.73 -11.61
C LEU A 34 16.71 33.03 -10.62
N GLN A 35 17.76 33.74 -11.03
CA GLN A 35 18.81 34.20 -10.11
C GLN A 35 18.29 35.13 -9.02
N GLN A 36 17.37 36.03 -9.35
CA GLN A 36 16.73 36.91 -8.36
C GLN A 36 15.89 36.12 -7.34
N ILE A 37 15.13 35.11 -7.81
CA ILE A 37 14.33 34.25 -6.94
C ILE A 37 15.22 33.47 -5.98
N ILE A 38 16.36 32.95 -6.45
CA ILE A 38 17.33 32.24 -5.60
C ILE A 38 17.87 33.17 -4.50
N ALA A 39 18.32 34.38 -4.88
CA ALA A 39 18.82 35.34 -3.90
C ALA A 39 17.76 35.74 -2.86
N GLN A 40 16.49 35.84 -3.27
CA GLN A 40 15.38 36.13 -2.37
C GLN A 40 15.07 34.95 -1.43
N GLN A 41 15.19 33.71 -1.91
CA GLN A 41 15.07 32.52 -1.06
C GLN A 41 16.19 32.44 -0.02
N GLU A 42 17.43 32.73 -0.38
CA GLU A 42 18.57 32.73 0.55
C GLU A 42 18.40 33.74 1.70
N GLN A 43 17.88 34.93 1.38
CA GLN A 43 17.54 35.94 2.40
C GLN A 43 16.41 35.47 3.33
N THR A 44 15.41 34.77 2.79
CA THR A 44 14.30 34.21 3.57
C THR A 44 14.78 33.12 4.53
N ILE A 45 15.69 32.25 4.07
CA ILE A 45 16.29 31.19 4.90
C ILE A 45 17.11 31.79 6.05
N THR A 46 17.87 32.85 5.78
CA THR A 46 18.67 33.54 6.81
C THR A 46 17.79 34.20 7.86
N GLN A 47 16.63 34.75 7.47
CA GLN A 47 15.64 35.25 8.44
C GLN A 47 15.07 34.15 9.33
N LEU A 48 14.74 32.99 8.76
CA LEU A 48 14.21 31.85 9.52
C LEU A 48 15.24 31.26 10.49
N GLN A 49 16.53 31.30 10.16
CA GLN A 49 17.61 30.82 11.03
C GLN A 49 17.97 31.79 12.16
N ASN A 50 17.71 33.08 11.98
CA ASN A 50 17.99 34.12 12.99
C ASN A 50 16.82 34.40 13.94
N GLN A 51 15.71 33.66 13.85
CA GLN A 51 14.64 33.76 14.84
C GLN A 51 15.04 33.05 16.14
N PRO A 52 14.84 33.68 17.31
CA PRO A 52 15.02 32.99 18.60
C PRO A 52 14.07 31.80 18.68
N PRO A 53 14.45 30.70 19.36
CA PRO A 53 13.57 29.56 19.57
C PRO A 53 12.26 30.06 20.21
N PRO A 54 11.09 29.56 19.76
CA PRO A 54 9.82 29.93 20.37
C PRO A 54 9.88 29.66 21.88
N PRO A 55 9.27 30.52 22.72
CA PRO A 55 9.25 30.30 24.16
C PRO A 55 8.74 28.89 24.46
N ALA A 56 9.47 28.17 25.32
CA ALA A 56 9.10 26.85 25.80
C ALA A 56 7.74 26.91 26.50
N GLY A 57 6.68 26.71 25.73
CA GLY A 57 5.31 27.00 26.18
C GLY A 57 4.26 26.51 25.20
N SER A 58 4.54 25.42 24.49
CA SER A 58 3.53 24.62 23.82
C SER A 58 4.00 23.19 23.90
N GLN A 59 3.32 22.37 24.71
CA GLN A 59 3.46 20.92 24.60
C GLN A 59 3.34 20.56 23.11
N PRO A 60 4.18 19.65 22.56
CA PRO A 60 3.91 19.13 21.23
C PRO A 60 2.48 18.61 21.29
N ALA A 61 1.65 19.03 20.34
CA ALA A 61 0.29 18.52 20.23
C ALA A 61 0.41 17.00 20.16
N HIS A 62 0.26 16.35 21.31
CA HIS A 62 0.37 14.92 21.42
C HIS A 62 -0.81 14.41 20.61
N GLY A 63 -0.53 14.00 19.38
CA GLY A 63 -1.46 13.24 18.58
C GLY A 63 -1.96 12.05 19.39
N PRO A 64 -3.06 11.41 18.96
CA PRO A 64 -3.64 10.28 19.67
C PRO A 64 -2.54 9.30 20.12
N LYS A 65 -2.59 8.87 21.38
CA LYS A 65 -1.62 7.92 21.94
C LYS A 65 -1.79 6.56 21.26
N MET A 66 -1.14 6.39 20.12
CA MET A 66 -1.12 5.16 19.35
C MET A 66 -0.05 4.21 19.91
N ALA A 67 -0.35 2.90 19.92
CA ALA A 67 0.67 1.89 20.17
C ALA A 67 1.66 1.89 19.02
N THR A 68 2.96 1.96 19.33
CA THR A 68 4.03 1.80 18.33
C THR A 68 3.93 0.41 17.70
N PRO A 69 4.10 0.27 16.36
CA PRO A 69 4.13 -1.03 15.72
C PRO A 69 5.18 -1.95 16.38
N PRO A 70 4.89 -3.25 16.51
CA PRO A 70 5.85 -4.21 17.07
C PRO A 70 7.11 -4.30 16.17
N LEU A 71 8.22 -4.73 16.76
CA LEU A 71 9.43 -5.04 16.00
C LEU A 71 9.14 -6.19 15.03
N PHE A 72 9.50 -6.00 13.76
CA PHE A 72 9.31 -7.02 12.74
C PHE A 72 10.45 -8.04 12.79
N ASP A 73 10.11 -9.30 12.98
CA ASP A 73 11.03 -10.44 13.06
C ASP A 73 11.30 -11.10 11.69
N GLY A 74 10.71 -10.56 10.61
CA GLY A 74 10.80 -11.14 9.27
C GLY A 74 9.79 -12.29 9.02
N SER A 75 8.87 -12.55 9.95
CA SER A 75 7.86 -13.59 9.78
C SER A 75 6.89 -13.28 8.64
N MET A 76 6.71 -14.26 7.73
CA MET A 76 5.74 -14.14 6.65
C MET A 76 4.32 -13.92 7.14
N THR A 77 3.92 -14.58 8.23
CA THR A 77 2.56 -14.48 8.77
C THR A 77 2.25 -13.12 9.39
N MET A 78 3.29 -12.40 9.83
CA MET A 78 3.15 -11.08 10.44
C MET A 78 3.40 -9.92 9.46
N CYS A 79 3.89 -10.20 8.25
CA CYS A 79 4.28 -9.18 7.27
C CYS A 79 3.14 -8.17 7.00
N GLU A 80 1.93 -8.65 6.73
CA GLU A 80 0.79 -7.79 6.44
C GLU A 80 0.29 -7.02 7.67
N ALA A 81 0.23 -7.68 8.84
CA ALA A 81 -0.12 -7.02 10.08
C ALA A 81 0.86 -5.89 10.42
N PHE A 82 2.15 -6.12 10.18
CA PHE A 82 3.20 -5.12 10.36
C PHE A 82 3.03 -3.94 9.39
N ILE A 83 2.88 -4.19 8.08
CA ILE A 83 2.67 -3.14 7.08
C ILE A 83 1.45 -2.28 7.43
N ASN A 84 0.33 -2.92 7.80
CA ASN A 84 -0.90 -2.21 8.17
C ASN A 84 -0.73 -1.39 9.46
N ALA A 85 -0.02 -1.93 10.46
CA ALA A 85 0.31 -1.20 11.68
C ALA A 85 1.18 0.04 11.38
N CYS A 86 2.19 -0.10 10.51
CA CYS A 86 3.02 1.02 10.07
C CYS A 86 2.20 2.09 9.34
N ARG A 87 1.34 1.70 8.37
CA ARG A 87 0.45 2.63 7.66
C ARG A 87 -0.41 3.42 8.63
N LEU A 88 -1.05 2.73 9.58
CA LEU A 88 -1.93 3.35 10.56
C LEU A 88 -1.16 4.31 11.49
N TYR A 89 0.00 3.89 11.99
CA TYR A 89 0.81 4.73 12.89
C TYR A 89 1.31 6.00 12.20
N ILE A 90 1.83 5.86 10.98
CA ILE A 90 2.34 6.99 10.19
C ILE A 90 1.19 7.97 9.85
N SER A 91 0.03 7.44 9.44
CA SER A 91 -1.14 8.27 9.13
C SER A 91 -1.68 9.02 10.34
N ALA A 92 -1.60 8.41 11.53
CA ALA A 92 -2.08 9.01 12.77
C ALA A 92 -1.12 10.09 13.33
N LYS A 93 0.16 10.09 12.95
CA LYS A 93 1.19 10.97 13.51
C LYS A 93 2.11 11.61 12.44
N PRO A 94 1.58 12.33 11.45
CA PRO A 94 2.38 12.88 10.36
C PRO A 94 3.48 13.85 10.82
N HIS A 95 3.28 14.55 11.95
CA HIS A 95 4.25 15.49 12.51
C HIS A 95 5.52 14.84 13.08
N GLU A 96 5.46 13.59 13.57
CA GLU A 96 6.65 12.84 14.02
C GLU A 96 7.54 12.46 12.81
N PHE A 97 6.94 12.36 11.63
CA PHE A 97 7.58 11.86 10.43
C PHE A 97 7.93 12.95 9.42
N ALA A 98 7.52 14.21 9.57
CA ALA A 98 7.72 15.27 8.59
C ALA A 98 9.17 15.35 8.04
N ASN A 99 10.18 15.24 8.90
CA ASN A 99 11.59 15.31 8.51
C ASN A 99 12.18 13.95 8.08
N LEU A 100 11.77 12.86 8.74
CA LEU A 100 12.28 11.52 8.44
C LEU A 100 11.68 10.97 7.14
N GLN A 101 10.37 11.18 6.91
CA GLN A 101 9.73 10.93 5.63
C GLN A 101 10.39 11.72 4.53
N MET A 102 10.69 13.01 4.73
CA MET A 102 11.43 13.77 3.71
C MET A 102 12.81 13.18 3.41
N LYS A 103 13.55 12.68 4.41
CA LYS A 103 14.85 12.04 4.20
C LYS A 103 14.74 10.67 3.52
N ILE A 104 13.78 9.84 3.92
CA ILE A 104 13.50 8.54 3.30
C ILE A 104 13.00 8.77 1.87
N MET A 105 12.05 9.68 1.68
CA MET A 105 11.54 10.11 0.39
C MET A 105 12.66 10.62 -0.50
N TRP A 106 13.58 11.45 0.02
CA TRP A 106 14.72 11.95 -0.74
C TRP A 106 15.70 10.84 -1.11
N ALA A 107 16.12 9.99 -0.15
CA ALA A 107 17.04 8.88 -0.42
C ALA A 107 16.45 7.89 -1.44
N TYR A 108 15.17 7.57 -1.29
CA TYR A 108 14.46 6.67 -2.19
C TYR A 108 14.20 7.32 -3.56
N TRP A 109 13.86 8.62 -3.60
CA TRP A 109 13.85 9.42 -4.84
C TRP A 109 15.21 9.30 -5.53
N THR A 110 16.31 9.64 -4.87
CA THR A 110 17.65 9.63 -5.49
C THR A 110 18.08 8.27 -6.06
N GLN A 111 17.51 7.17 -5.55
CA GLN A 111 17.77 5.82 -6.04
C GLN A 111 16.84 5.39 -7.20
N TYR A 112 15.65 5.99 -7.31
CA TYR A 112 14.60 5.66 -8.30
C TYR A 112 14.01 6.94 -8.95
N LEU A 113 14.70 7.56 -9.92
CA LEU A 113 14.08 8.44 -10.92
C LEU A 113 14.25 7.82 -12.30
N GLU A 114 13.22 7.67 -13.15
CA GLU A 114 12.60 8.77 -13.90
C GLU A 114 11.10 8.56 -14.24
N SER A 115 10.41 7.54 -13.71
CA SER A 115 9.10 7.13 -14.27
C SER A 115 7.94 6.89 -13.30
N THR A 116 8.13 6.93 -11.99
CA THR A 116 7.13 6.38 -11.05
C THR A 116 6.16 7.44 -10.52
N LYS A 117 4.89 7.33 -10.91
CA LYS A 117 3.72 8.03 -10.34
C LYS A 117 3.35 7.58 -8.91
N LEU A 118 4.04 6.59 -8.33
CA LEU A 118 3.68 5.97 -7.06
C LEU A 118 4.42 6.61 -5.87
N ASP A 119 3.73 6.69 -4.74
CA ASP A 119 4.27 7.16 -3.45
C ASP A 119 5.45 6.27 -2.99
N PRO A 120 6.63 6.83 -2.69
CA PRO A 120 7.79 6.08 -2.20
C PRO A 120 7.51 5.21 -0.96
N ILE A 121 6.57 5.61 -0.10
CA ILE A 121 6.16 4.79 1.05
C ILE A 121 5.45 3.51 0.58
N GLU A 122 4.63 3.62 -0.46
CA GLU A 122 3.94 2.47 -1.06
C GLU A 122 4.91 1.53 -1.78
N LEU A 123 5.98 2.07 -2.38
CA LEU A 123 7.06 1.25 -2.95
C LEU A 123 7.80 0.48 -1.85
N LEU A 124 8.11 1.10 -0.72
CA LEU A 124 8.71 0.41 0.43
C LEU A 124 7.82 -0.73 0.93
N TYR A 125 6.50 -0.50 1.06
CA TYR A 125 5.58 -1.58 1.45
C TYR A 125 5.52 -2.69 0.41
N ALA A 126 5.56 -2.36 -0.89
CA ALA A 126 5.61 -3.35 -1.95
C ALA A 126 6.89 -4.19 -1.88
N ASP A 127 8.05 -3.58 -1.62
CA ASP A 127 9.32 -4.29 -1.48
C ASP A 127 9.34 -5.21 -0.25
N ILE A 128 8.85 -4.72 0.90
CA ILE A 128 8.72 -5.53 2.12
C ILE A 128 7.78 -6.71 1.85
N TYR A 129 6.63 -6.46 1.23
CA TYR A 129 5.68 -7.51 0.89
C TYR A 129 6.25 -8.50 -0.14
N LYS A 130 7.04 -8.05 -1.10
CA LYS A 130 7.69 -8.92 -2.07
C LYS A 130 8.74 -9.83 -1.40
N ALA A 131 9.47 -9.31 -0.41
CA ALA A 131 10.51 -10.06 0.29
C ALA A 131 9.97 -11.01 1.35
N PHE A 132 8.90 -10.61 2.05
CA PHE A 132 8.40 -11.30 3.26
C PHE A 132 6.93 -11.66 3.20
N GLY A 133 6.16 -11.18 2.22
CA GLY A 133 4.74 -11.50 2.09
C GLY A 133 4.51 -12.84 1.40
N ASP A 134 3.26 -13.29 1.41
CA ASP A 134 2.85 -14.46 0.62
C ASP A 134 2.66 -14.04 -0.85
N PRO A 135 3.46 -14.57 -1.80
CA PRO A 135 3.34 -14.24 -3.21
C PRO A 135 2.06 -14.76 -3.85
N ASN A 136 1.38 -15.76 -3.26
CA ASN A 136 0.14 -16.32 -3.77
C ASN A 136 -0.86 -16.61 -2.65
N LYS A 137 -1.31 -15.55 -1.97
CA LYS A 137 -2.30 -15.58 -0.89
C LYS A 137 -3.53 -16.41 -1.19
N GLN A 138 -4.07 -16.30 -2.40
CA GLN A 138 -5.28 -17.03 -2.75
C GLN A 138 -5.01 -18.54 -2.80
N ALA A 139 -3.91 -18.97 -3.42
CA ALA A 139 -3.56 -20.39 -3.45
C ALA A 139 -3.26 -20.93 -2.04
N THR A 140 -2.59 -20.15 -1.20
CA THR A 140 -2.35 -20.52 0.21
C THR A 140 -3.66 -20.64 0.96
N ALA A 141 -4.57 -19.67 0.86
CA ALA A 141 -5.88 -19.73 1.51
C ALA A 141 -6.74 -20.90 1.00
N ILE A 142 -6.66 -21.23 -0.29
CA ILE A 142 -7.30 -22.42 -0.86
C ILE A 142 -6.68 -23.70 -0.27
N GLN A 143 -5.37 -23.76 -0.13
CA GLN A 143 -4.70 -24.89 0.51
C GLN A 143 -5.12 -25.02 1.99
N GLU A 144 -5.17 -23.92 2.71
CA GLU A 144 -5.59 -23.89 4.11
C GLU A 144 -7.05 -24.33 4.27
N ILE A 145 -7.99 -23.75 3.52
CA ILE A 145 -9.41 -24.11 3.63
C ILE A 145 -9.69 -25.56 3.21
N THR A 146 -8.90 -26.11 2.28
CA THR A 146 -9.07 -27.51 1.83
C THR A 146 -8.44 -28.52 2.79
N THR A 147 -7.46 -28.10 3.61
CA THR A 147 -6.76 -28.97 4.55
C THR A 147 -7.16 -28.77 6.01
N ILE A 148 -7.84 -27.68 6.33
CA ILE A 148 -8.29 -27.39 7.69
C ILE A 148 -9.21 -28.48 8.21
N LYS A 149 -8.97 -28.87 9.46
CA LYS A 149 -9.78 -29.81 10.24
C LYS A 149 -10.04 -29.23 11.62
N GLN A 150 -11.22 -29.49 12.17
CA GLN A 150 -11.59 -29.13 13.54
C GLN A 150 -10.62 -29.78 14.53
N GLY A 151 -10.40 -31.10 14.43
CA GLY A 151 -9.41 -31.80 15.25
C GLY A 151 -9.73 -31.65 16.73
N THR A 152 -8.82 -31.09 17.52
CA THR A 152 -9.01 -30.85 18.97
C THR A 152 -9.55 -29.45 19.29
N LYS A 153 -9.79 -28.61 18.28
CA LYS A 153 -10.33 -27.26 18.48
C LYS A 153 -11.81 -27.35 18.83
N THR A 154 -12.25 -26.43 19.69
CA THR A 154 -13.67 -26.18 19.90
C THR A 154 -14.34 -25.70 18.61
N GLY A 155 -15.68 -25.80 18.54
CA GLY A 155 -16.48 -25.31 17.42
C GLY A 155 -16.19 -23.84 17.12
N GLU A 156 -16.08 -23.01 18.16
CA GLU A 156 -15.75 -21.58 18.04
C GLU A 156 -14.36 -21.36 17.46
N GLU A 157 -13.32 -21.98 18.04
CA GLU A 157 -11.94 -21.86 17.55
C GLU A 157 -11.81 -22.31 16.09
N HIS A 158 -12.50 -23.39 15.73
CA HIS A 158 -12.52 -23.89 14.36
C HIS A 158 -13.26 -22.95 13.40
N VAL A 159 -14.42 -22.42 13.81
CA VAL A 159 -15.17 -21.42 13.02
C VAL A 159 -14.32 -20.19 12.75
N GLN A 160 -13.61 -19.65 13.75
CA GLN A 160 -12.75 -18.49 13.57
C GLN A 160 -11.59 -18.77 12.60
N ALA A 161 -10.92 -19.92 12.76
CA ALA A 161 -9.85 -20.35 11.85
C ALA A 161 -10.38 -20.55 10.41
N PHE A 162 -11.56 -21.14 10.25
CA PHE A 162 -12.18 -21.35 8.95
C PHE A 162 -12.58 -20.02 8.29
N LYS A 163 -13.20 -19.09 9.04
CA LYS A 163 -13.56 -17.75 8.56
C LYS A 163 -12.34 -17.01 7.99
N GLN A 164 -11.19 -17.12 8.65
CA GLN A 164 -9.94 -16.50 8.20
C GLN A 164 -9.51 -16.99 6.81
N CYS A 165 -9.40 -18.30 6.62
CA CYS A 165 -8.99 -18.88 5.33
C CYS A 165 -10.06 -18.66 4.25
N TYR A 166 -11.34 -18.77 4.61
CA TYR A 166 -12.47 -18.59 3.69
C TYR A 166 -12.49 -17.21 3.06
N MET A 167 -12.33 -16.14 3.85
CA MET A 167 -12.31 -14.76 3.35
C MET A 167 -11.21 -14.52 2.30
N GLN A 168 -10.09 -15.24 2.39
CA GLN A 168 -8.95 -15.08 1.49
C GLN A 168 -8.99 -16.03 0.27
N SER A 169 -9.80 -17.10 0.33
CA SER A 169 -9.90 -18.11 -0.72
C SER A 169 -10.60 -17.63 -2.01
N GLY A 170 -11.54 -16.68 -1.88
CA GLY A 170 -12.44 -16.28 -2.97
C GLY A 170 -13.55 -17.29 -3.28
N TYR A 171 -13.80 -18.28 -2.43
CA TYR A 171 -14.88 -19.25 -2.62
C TYR A 171 -16.27 -18.64 -2.41
N GLY A 172 -17.21 -19.00 -3.28
CA GLY A 172 -18.63 -18.72 -3.08
C GLY A 172 -19.24 -19.52 -1.94
N GLU A 173 -20.41 -19.10 -1.47
CA GLU A 173 -21.07 -19.68 -0.27
C GLU A 173 -21.30 -21.18 -0.37
N ILE A 174 -21.71 -21.70 -1.54
CA ILE A 174 -21.93 -23.14 -1.74
C ILE A 174 -20.64 -23.95 -1.52
N ALA A 175 -19.52 -23.48 -2.08
CA ALA A 175 -18.22 -24.10 -1.88
C ALA A 175 -17.74 -23.95 -0.44
N GLY A 176 -18.00 -22.78 0.18
CA GLY A 176 -17.74 -22.56 1.60
C GLY A 176 -18.45 -23.57 2.50
N ILE A 177 -19.74 -23.81 2.27
CA ILE A 177 -20.54 -24.78 3.05
C ILE A 177 -19.98 -26.19 2.86
N HIS A 178 -19.62 -26.55 1.63
CA HIS A 178 -19.00 -27.84 1.34
C HIS A 178 -17.69 -28.04 2.11
N GLU A 179 -16.77 -27.08 2.03
CA GLU A 179 -15.49 -27.16 2.74
C GLU A 179 -15.67 -27.14 4.26
N PHE A 180 -16.60 -26.33 4.77
CA PHE A 180 -16.88 -26.26 6.20
C PHE A 180 -17.36 -27.62 6.73
N LYS A 181 -18.36 -28.23 6.07
CA LYS A 181 -18.83 -29.59 6.40
C LYS A 181 -17.69 -30.60 6.40
N ARG A 182 -16.83 -30.55 5.39
CA ARG A 182 -15.67 -31.46 5.26
C ARG A 182 -14.62 -31.25 6.35
N SER A 183 -14.55 -30.06 6.92
CA SER A 183 -13.58 -29.69 7.95
C SER A 183 -13.99 -30.10 9.37
N LEU A 184 -15.29 -30.26 9.64
CA LEU A 184 -15.82 -30.63 10.96
C LEU A 184 -15.49 -32.08 11.34
N ASN A 185 -15.42 -32.33 12.65
CA ASN A 185 -15.33 -33.70 13.17
C ASN A 185 -16.64 -34.46 12.93
N SER A 186 -16.55 -35.74 12.56
CA SER A 186 -17.74 -36.55 12.23
C SER A 186 -18.85 -36.51 13.29
N PRO A 187 -18.56 -36.64 14.61
CA PRO A 187 -19.63 -36.60 15.62
C PRO A 187 -20.40 -35.28 15.65
N LEU A 188 -19.73 -34.14 15.44
CA LEU A 188 -20.38 -32.84 15.39
C LEU A 188 -21.17 -32.67 14.09
N LEU A 189 -20.59 -33.07 12.96
CA LEU A 189 -21.27 -33.05 11.67
C LEU A 189 -22.56 -33.87 11.71
N ASP A 190 -22.51 -35.07 12.30
CA ASP A 190 -23.67 -35.97 12.42
C ASP A 190 -24.78 -35.34 13.28
N LYS A 191 -24.44 -34.66 14.40
CA LYS A 191 -25.40 -33.91 15.21
C LYS A 191 -26.07 -32.79 14.41
N ILE A 192 -25.32 -32.05 13.59
CA ILE A 192 -25.88 -30.97 12.77
C ILE A 192 -26.78 -31.53 11.67
N MET A 193 -26.40 -32.66 11.07
CA MET A 193 -27.13 -33.28 9.96
C MET A 193 -28.52 -33.81 10.34
N VAL A 194 -28.78 -34.03 11.63
CA VAL A 194 -30.11 -34.47 12.13
C VAL A 194 -31.02 -33.31 12.57
N VAL A 195 -30.58 -32.05 12.44
CA VAL A 195 -31.43 -30.88 12.71
C VAL A 195 -32.52 -30.77 11.65
N LEU A 196 -33.77 -30.49 12.09
CA LEU A 196 -34.98 -30.50 11.27
C LEU A 196 -34.88 -29.58 10.04
N GLU A 197 -34.27 -28.40 10.20
CA GLU A 197 -34.01 -27.44 9.12
C GLU A 197 -32.51 -27.30 8.90
N LEU A 198 -32.00 -27.96 7.86
CA LEU A 198 -30.59 -27.86 7.52
C LEU A 198 -30.23 -26.44 7.06
N PRO A 199 -29.12 -25.88 7.54
CA PRO A 199 -28.74 -24.55 7.13
C PRO A 199 -28.34 -24.48 5.66
N VAL A 200 -28.75 -23.40 5.01
CA VAL A 200 -28.42 -23.07 3.61
C VAL A 200 -27.41 -21.94 3.49
N THR A 201 -27.04 -21.32 4.62
CA THR A 201 -26.07 -20.22 4.70
C THR A 201 -24.91 -20.61 5.59
N LEU A 202 -23.73 -20.10 5.27
CA LEU A 202 -22.51 -20.40 6.02
C LEU A 202 -22.60 -19.92 7.49
N GLU A 203 -23.23 -18.76 7.73
CA GLU A 203 -23.35 -18.21 9.11
C GLU A 203 -24.16 -19.15 10.03
N LYS A 204 -25.30 -19.64 9.57
CA LYS A 204 -26.10 -20.62 10.32
C LYS A 204 -25.36 -21.95 10.53
N TRP A 205 -24.48 -22.36 9.61
CA TRP A 205 -23.61 -23.52 9.82
C TRP A 205 -22.63 -23.27 10.96
N TYR A 206 -22.07 -22.05 11.05
CA TYR A 206 -21.20 -21.65 12.15
C TYR A 206 -21.93 -21.66 13.48
N ASP A 207 -23.10 -21.02 13.56
CA ASP A 207 -23.90 -20.93 14.78
C ASP A 207 -24.24 -22.32 15.34
N LEU A 208 -24.67 -23.25 14.46
CA LEU A 208 -24.99 -24.62 14.88
C LEU A 208 -23.74 -25.40 15.31
N ALA A 209 -22.60 -25.21 14.63
CA ALA A 209 -21.36 -25.87 15.00
C ALA A 209 -20.88 -25.42 16.38
N VAL A 210 -20.97 -24.12 16.69
CA VAL A 210 -20.62 -23.59 18.02
C VAL A 210 -21.60 -24.06 19.09
N TRP A 211 -22.88 -24.16 18.77
CA TRP A 211 -23.91 -24.55 19.74
C TRP A 211 -23.91 -26.05 20.07
N LEU A 212 -23.55 -26.92 19.12
CA LEU A 212 -23.64 -28.39 19.25
C LEU A 212 -22.34 -29.10 19.66
N ASP A 213 -21.20 -28.41 19.57
CA ASP A 213 -19.89 -28.92 19.98
C ASP A 213 -19.84 -29.14 21.51
#